data_AF-A0A2K1EMZ4-F1
#
_entry.id   AF-A0A2K1EMZ4-F1
#
_cell.length_a   1.000
_cell.length_b   1.000
_cell.length_c   1.000
_cell.angle_alpha   90.00
_cell.angle_beta   90.00
_cell.angle_gamma   90.00
#
_symmetry.space_group_name_H-M   'P 1'
#
loop_
_entity.id
_entity.type
_entity.pdbx_description
1 polymer ?
#
loop_
_entity_poly.entity_id
_entity_poly.type
_entity_poly.pdbx_seq_one_letter_code
_entity_poly.pdbx_strand_id
1 'polypeptide(L)'
;MKKKLQVFISSTYIDMIEERQAAVTAVLNAGHIPAGMELFKSGDQSQKETIKRWIDESDVYMLILGGRYGSLDPESGKSYTHWEYDYAGEQGKRRFAVVITEEKLMDKARKNPDYLEREHYSHYQEFKREVLGNISKFYEDTKDIKLTVMESLKEYEFDKSLVGWIKSDNLQSMEKILLENAELIKENARLARECEKLNLNVIQNTFINGMQYEDMESVLENMSIKLPKEFDEDESEISLLNFFTVESDTLSIGVTNSATLSKDFEIFIFYHVAPKLMQFGLMEKVKVAGVQYERIQTTKDGLKFLGQYEIRKKQQPKV
;
A
#
# COMPACT_ATOMS: atom_id res chain seq x y z
N MET A 1 20.53 2.27 -5.41
CA MET A 1 21.06 3.65 -5.51
C MET A 1 22.35 3.73 -4.71
N LYS A 2 23.40 4.39 -5.21
CA LYS A 2 24.65 4.59 -4.45
C LYS A 2 24.44 5.75 -3.48
N LYS A 3 24.25 5.45 -2.19
CA LYS A 3 24.06 6.45 -1.14
C LYS A 3 25.41 6.90 -0.57
N LYS A 4 25.51 8.16 -0.15
CA LYS A 4 26.67 8.70 0.56
C LYS A 4 26.26 8.99 2.00
N LEU A 5 26.94 8.40 2.97
CA LEU A 5 26.72 8.72 4.37
C LEU A 5 27.39 10.07 4.72
N GLN A 6 26.73 10.86 5.55
CA GLN A 6 27.35 11.99 6.24
C GLN A 6 27.90 11.52 7.60
N VAL A 7 29.16 11.86 7.87
CA VAL A 7 29.91 11.37 9.04
C VAL A 7 30.31 12.56 9.89
N PHE A 8 29.75 12.69 11.09
CA PHE A 8 30.16 13.70 12.05
C PHE A 8 31.46 13.26 12.73
N ILE A 9 32.54 14.05 12.60
CA ILE A 9 33.85 13.77 13.18
C ILE A 9 34.02 14.60 14.45
N SER A 10 34.01 13.93 15.59
CA SER A 10 34.25 14.51 16.91
C SER A 10 35.65 14.17 17.43
N SER A 11 36.30 15.16 18.04
CA SER A 11 37.51 15.02 18.85
C SER A 11 37.80 16.36 19.55
N THR A 12 38.74 16.36 20.49
CA THR A 12 39.41 17.60 20.91
C THR A 12 40.13 18.24 19.71
N TYR A 13 40.36 19.56 19.76
CA TYR A 13 40.86 20.26 18.58
C TYR A 13 42.39 20.33 18.53
N ILE A 14 42.99 21.05 19.48
CA ILE A 14 44.41 21.47 19.43
C ILE A 14 45.37 20.28 19.30
N ASP A 15 45.11 19.21 20.04
CA ASP A 15 45.98 18.03 20.09
C ASP A 15 45.73 17.05 18.93
N MET A 16 44.61 17.15 18.22
CA MET A 16 44.16 16.14 17.24
C MET A 16 44.04 16.67 15.80
N ILE A 17 44.71 17.78 15.48
CA ILE A 17 44.63 18.41 14.15
C ILE A 17 45.02 17.41 13.03
N GLU A 18 46.14 16.70 13.19
CA GLU A 18 46.64 15.75 12.19
C GLU A 18 45.69 14.55 12.02
N GLU A 19 45.22 13.99 13.14
CA GLU A 19 44.30 12.87 13.18
C GLU A 19 42.95 13.21 12.56
N ARG A 20 42.44 14.41 12.86
CA ARG A 20 41.17 14.90 12.33
C ARG A 20 41.24 15.11 10.82
N GLN A 21 42.33 15.71 10.33
CA GLN A 21 42.55 15.86 8.89
C GLN A 21 42.66 14.50 8.18
N ALA A 22 43.30 13.51 8.83
CA ALA A 22 43.36 12.15 8.31
C ALA A 22 41.97 11.51 8.20
N ALA A 23 41.11 11.69 9.21
CA ALA A 23 39.74 11.21 9.21
C ALA A 23 38.90 11.88 8.12
N VAL A 24 38.92 13.21 8.00
CA VAL A 24 38.24 13.97 6.93
C VAL A 24 38.63 13.44 5.55
N THR A 25 39.94 13.27 5.33
CA THR A 25 40.47 12.74 4.07
C THR A 25 39.99 11.31 3.81
N ALA A 26 39.94 10.47 4.84
CA ALA A 26 39.47 9.09 4.73
C ALA A 26 37.98 9.00 4.38
N VAL A 27 37.14 9.82 5.02
CA VAL A 27 35.70 9.89 4.74
C VAL A 27 35.47 10.30 3.28
N LEU A 28 36.19 11.32 2.79
CA LEU A 28 36.11 11.75 1.40
C LEU A 28 36.57 10.66 0.42
N ASN A 29 37.69 9.99 0.71
CA ASN A 29 38.22 8.90 -0.13
C ASN A 29 37.29 7.68 -0.16
N ALA A 30 36.55 7.43 0.93
CA ALA A 30 35.50 6.42 0.97
C ALA A 30 34.24 6.84 0.16
N GLY A 31 34.19 8.07 -0.35
CA GLY A 31 33.07 8.59 -1.15
C GLY A 31 31.92 9.16 -0.31
N HIS A 32 32.16 9.41 0.97
CA HIS A 32 31.21 9.91 1.96
C HIS A 32 31.43 11.41 2.25
N ILE A 33 30.58 11.99 3.09
CA ILE A 33 30.56 13.43 3.35
C ILE A 33 31.04 13.65 4.80
N PRO A 34 32.22 14.26 5.02
CA PRO A 34 32.62 14.62 6.38
C PRO A 34 31.82 15.83 6.86
N ALA A 35 31.36 15.78 8.11
CA ALA A 35 30.78 16.89 8.84
C ALA A 35 31.62 17.12 10.11
N GLY A 36 31.96 18.35 10.40
CA GLY A 36 32.88 18.68 11.48
C GLY A 36 33.07 20.18 11.61
N MET A 37 33.78 20.57 12.67
CA MET A 37 33.91 21.99 13.00
C MET A 37 34.81 22.77 12.04
N GLU A 38 35.54 22.09 11.17
CA GLU A 38 36.44 22.70 10.19
C GLU A 38 35.68 23.44 9.07
N LEU A 39 34.40 23.15 8.90
CA LEU A 39 33.53 23.71 7.86
C LEU A 39 32.70 24.92 8.33
N PHE A 40 32.86 25.36 9.58
CA PHE A 40 32.02 26.40 10.17
C PHE A 40 32.45 27.83 9.79
N LYS A 41 31.47 28.65 9.37
CA LYS A 41 31.54 30.12 9.42
C LYS A 41 30.91 30.58 10.73
N SER A 42 31.57 31.47 11.46
CA SER A 42 31.05 32.07 12.69
C SER A 42 29.74 32.82 12.38
N GLY A 43 28.61 32.30 12.86
CA GLY A 43 27.30 32.96 12.82
C GLY A 43 26.77 33.20 14.23
N ASP A 44 25.68 33.96 14.35
CA ASP A 44 25.08 34.39 15.62
C ASP A 44 24.41 33.27 16.45
N GLN A 45 24.56 31.99 16.09
CA GLN A 45 23.98 30.84 16.80
C GLN A 45 24.91 30.32 17.89
N SER A 46 24.33 29.73 18.95
CA SER A 46 25.14 29.05 19.96
C SER A 46 25.91 27.87 19.34
N GLN A 47 27.15 27.66 19.77
CA GLN A 47 28.00 26.57 19.28
C GLN A 47 27.34 25.19 19.49
N LYS A 48 26.65 25.02 20.62
CA LYS A 48 25.99 23.78 21.03
C LYS A 48 24.79 23.43 20.13
N GLU A 49 23.93 24.38 19.81
CA GLU A 49 22.81 24.17 18.87
C GLU A 49 23.31 23.83 17.47
N THR A 50 24.39 24.49 17.04
CA THR A 50 25.02 24.18 15.75
C THR A 50 25.51 22.73 15.72
N ILE A 51 26.23 22.29 16.76
CA ILE A 51 26.72 20.92 16.87
C ILE A 51 25.57 19.90 16.89
N LYS A 52 24.50 20.16 17.67
CA LYS A 52 23.30 19.28 17.68
C LYS A 52 22.75 19.06 16.29
N ARG A 53 22.49 20.15 15.55
CA ARG A 53 21.97 20.08 14.17
C ARG A 53 22.87 19.22 13.27
N TRP A 54 24.19 19.37 13.36
CA TRP A 54 25.11 18.59 12.52
C TRP A 54 25.15 17.12 12.89
N ILE A 55 25.04 16.79 14.19
CA ILE A 55 24.90 15.39 14.62
C ILE A 55 23.57 14.84 14.09
N ASP A 56 22.47 15.61 14.20
CA ASP A 56 21.13 15.22 13.75
C ASP A 56 21.07 14.98 12.23
N GLU A 57 21.77 15.81 11.45
CA GLU A 57 21.86 15.67 9.98
C GLU A 57 22.83 14.59 9.53
N SER A 58 23.70 14.10 10.42
CA SER A 58 24.68 13.06 10.09
C SER A 58 24.09 11.65 10.24
N ASP A 59 24.51 10.73 9.37
CA ASP A 59 24.12 9.32 9.43
C ASP A 59 24.95 8.56 10.46
N VAL A 60 26.22 8.92 10.58
CA VAL A 60 27.22 8.24 11.40
C VAL A 60 27.95 9.25 12.26
N TYR A 61 28.26 8.87 13.49
CA TYR A 61 29.10 9.64 14.40
C TYR A 61 30.42 8.90 14.63
N MET A 62 31.52 9.61 14.43
CA MET A 62 32.88 9.12 14.60
C MET A 62 33.57 9.92 15.70
N LEU A 63 34.11 9.22 16.70
CA LEU A 63 34.97 9.83 17.71
C LEU A 63 36.44 9.50 17.45
N ILE A 64 37.32 10.50 17.49
CA ILE A 64 38.76 10.28 17.65
C ILE A 64 39.11 10.67 19.08
N LEU A 65 39.42 9.68 19.91
CA LEU A 65 39.70 9.90 21.32
C LEU A 65 41.21 9.98 21.56
N GLY A 66 41.67 11.20 21.81
CA GLY A 66 43.04 11.54 22.19
C GLY A 66 43.30 11.43 23.70
N GLY A 67 44.32 12.14 24.18
CA GLY A 67 44.74 12.15 25.58
C GLY A 67 44.06 13.18 26.47
N ARG A 68 43.30 14.11 25.89
CA ARG A 68 42.64 15.22 26.58
C ARG A 68 41.14 14.96 26.73
N TYR A 69 40.54 15.47 27.80
CA TYR A 69 39.09 15.46 27.97
C TYR A 69 38.41 16.52 27.11
N GLY A 70 39.05 17.69 26.98
CA GLY A 70 38.54 18.85 26.27
C GLY A 70 37.90 19.89 27.18
N SER A 71 37.46 21.00 26.60
CA SER A 71 36.82 22.09 27.35
C SER A 71 35.46 21.67 27.90
N LEU A 72 35.16 22.04 29.15
CA LEU A 72 33.88 21.78 29.77
C LEU A 72 32.78 22.68 29.21
N ASP A 73 31.61 22.07 28.99
CA ASP A 73 30.35 22.77 28.79
C ASP A 73 29.81 23.20 30.17
N PRO A 74 29.63 24.51 30.43
CA PRO A 74 29.25 25.01 31.75
C PRO A 74 27.90 24.47 32.25
N GLU A 75 27.00 24.09 31.35
CA GLU A 75 25.67 23.60 31.69
C GLU A 75 25.67 22.13 32.13
N SER A 76 26.38 21.27 31.40
CA SER A 76 26.39 19.82 31.67
C SER A 76 27.50 19.36 32.61
N GLY A 77 28.56 20.16 32.76
CA GLY A 77 29.78 19.76 33.48
C GLY A 77 30.61 18.68 32.77
N LYS A 78 30.22 18.28 31.55
CA LYS A 78 30.96 17.36 30.69
C LYS A 78 31.80 18.14 29.69
N SER A 79 32.85 17.53 29.14
CA SER A 79 33.52 18.14 27.99
C SER A 79 32.61 18.16 26.77
N TYR A 80 32.79 19.13 25.87
CA TYR A 80 32.01 19.18 24.62
C TYR A 80 32.07 17.85 23.85
N THR A 81 33.24 17.21 23.76
CA THR A 81 33.41 15.92 23.10
C THR A 81 32.66 14.78 23.79
N HIS A 82 32.65 14.73 25.13
CA HIS A 82 31.86 13.74 25.88
C HIS A 82 30.36 13.99 25.67
N TRP A 83 29.92 15.24 25.83
CA TRP A 83 28.53 15.62 25.60
C TRP A 83 28.05 15.29 24.16
N GLU A 84 28.88 15.55 23.15
CA GLU A 84 28.62 15.17 21.76
C GLU A 84 28.43 13.66 21.59
N TYR A 85 29.28 12.87 22.26
CA TYR A 85 29.21 11.42 22.22
C TYR A 85 27.88 10.93 22.77
N ASP A 86 27.48 11.41 23.95
CA ASP A 86 26.20 11.08 24.59
C ASP A 86 25.02 11.45 23.70
N TYR A 87 25.00 12.71 23.23
CA TYR A 87 23.93 13.21 22.39
C TYR A 87 23.76 12.37 21.13
N ALA A 88 24.86 11.99 20.46
CA ALA A 88 24.80 11.09 19.31
C ALA A 88 24.21 9.71 19.67
N GLY A 89 24.46 9.21 20.88
CA GLY A 89 23.86 7.98 21.39
C GLY A 89 22.36 8.12 21.64
N GLU A 90 21.94 9.22 22.27
CA GLU A 90 20.53 9.55 22.53
C GLU A 90 19.73 9.70 21.23
N GLN A 91 20.33 10.28 20.18
CA GLN A 91 19.74 10.39 18.84
C GLN A 91 19.79 9.08 18.04
N GLY A 92 20.26 7.98 18.63
CA GLY A 92 20.33 6.67 17.98
C GLY A 92 21.31 6.60 16.81
N LYS A 93 22.30 7.51 16.75
CA LYS A 93 23.29 7.52 15.67
C LYS A 93 24.19 6.29 15.76
N ARG A 94 24.60 5.79 14.60
CA ARG A 94 25.63 4.74 14.55
C ARG A 94 26.96 5.36 14.97
N ARG A 95 27.51 4.92 16.11
CA ARG A 95 28.75 5.44 16.68
C ARG A 95 29.90 4.45 16.50
N PHE A 96 31.07 4.96 16.13
CA PHE A 96 32.33 4.22 16.28
C PHE A 96 33.43 5.16 16.74
N ALA A 97 34.45 4.61 17.42
CA ALA A 97 35.56 5.39 17.94
C ALA A 97 36.92 4.85 17.47
N VAL A 98 37.89 5.75 17.33
CA VAL A 98 39.30 5.42 17.15
C VAL A 98 40.07 6.04 18.32
N VAL A 99 40.67 5.21 19.15
CA VAL A 99 41.24 5.59 20.45
C VAL A 99 42.75 5.52 20.39
N ILE A 100 43.44 6.55 20.89
CA ILE A 100 44.90 6.59 20.89
C ILE A 100 45.48 5.46 21.76
N THR A 101 46.55 4.81 21.29
CA THR A 101 47.31 3.87 22.14
C THR A 101 48.08 4.60 23.22
N GLU A 102 48.37 3.90 24.32
CA GLU A 102 49.12 4.49 25.43
C GLU A 102 50.54 4.89 25.01
N GLU A 103 51.21 4.08 24.19
CA GLU A 103 52.57 4.37 23.67
C GLU A 103 52.58 5.65 22.83
N LYS A 104 51.64 5.78 21.89
CA LYS A 104 51.52 6.97 21.05
C LYS A 104 51.16 8.22 21.86
N LEU A 105 50.28 8.06 22.85
CA LEU A 105 49.90 9.14 23.75
C LEU A 105 51.11 9.66 24.53
N MET A 106 51.94 8.76 25.06
CA MET A 106 53.17 9.12 25.77
C MET A 106 54.15 9.88 24.86
N ASP A 107 54.29 9.48 23.59
CA ASP A 107 55.11 10.21 22.62
C ASP A 107 54.59 11.61 22.30
N LYS A 108 53.27 11.78 22.18
CA LYS A 108 52.65 13.10 22.02
C LYS A 108 52.84 13.95 23.28
N ALA A 109 52.68 13.38 24.47
CA ALA A 109 52.87 14.06 25.75
C ALA A 109 54.33 14.48 26.00
N ARG A 110 55.32 13.72 25.50
CA ARG A 110 56.74 14.12 25.53
C ARG A 110 57.02 15.38 24.73
N LYS A 111 56.32 15.56 23.60
CA LYS A 111 56.45 16.76 22.75
C LYS A 111 55.70 17.95 23.33
N ASN A 112 54.49 17.72 23.83
CA ASN A 112 53.71 18.73 24.54
C ASN A 112 52.96 18.07 25.71
N PRO A 113 53.35 18.36 26.97
CA PRO A 113 52.73 17.77 28.14
C PRO A 113 51.24 18.08 28.32
N ASP A 114 50.72 19.13 27.66
CA ASP A 114 49.31 19.53 27.68
C ASP A 114 48.40 18.60 26.85
N TYR A 115 48.99 17.69 26.08
CA TYR A 115 48.24 16.66 25.34
C TYR A 115 47.77 15.51 26.22
N LEU A 116 48.17 15.50 27.50
CA LEU A 116 47.67 14.59 28.51
C LEU A 116 46.69 15.32 29.42
N GLU A 117 45.52 14.74 29.65
CA GLU A 117 44.55 15.28 30.61
C GLU A 117 45.11 15.25 32.04
N ARG A 118 45.02 16.39 32.74
CA ARG A 118 45.49 16.56 34.12
C ARG A 118 44.46 17.17 35.03
N GLU A 119 43.62 18.06 34.50
CA GLU A 119 42.65 18.82 35.28
C GLU A 119 41.40 17.97 35.57
N HIS A 120 40.93 17.25 34.56
CA HIS A 120 39.71 16.45 34.63
C HIS A 120 39.97 14.96 34.38
N TYR A 121 41.10 14.45 34.89
CA TYR A 121 41.57 13.09 34.64
C TYR A 121 40.54 12.00 34.98
N SER A 122 39.83 12.11 36.10
CA SER A 122 38.80 11.14 36.48
C SER A 122 37.66 11.05 35.47
N HIS A 123 37.16 12.21 35.01
CA HIS A 123 36.10 12.30 34.00
C HIS A 123 36.56 11.76 32.65
N TYR A 124 37.82 12.02 32.26
CA TYR A 124 38.41 11.43 31.07
C TYR A 124 38.51 9.90 31.15
N GLN A 125 38.93 9.35 32.29
CA GLN A 125 39.05 7.89 32.45
C GLN A 125 37.68 7.20 32.43
N GLU A 126 36.64 7.83 32.99
CA GLU A 126 35.27 7.35 32.88
C GLU A 126 34.79 7.37 31.42
N PHE A 127 34.99 8.49 30.72
CA PHE A 127 34.62 8.63 29.32
C PHE A 127 35.36 7.63 28.43
N LYS A 128 36.66 7.47 28.60
CA LYS A 128 37.48 6.50 27.85
C LYS A 128 36.95 5.08 28.04
N ARG A 129 36.53 4.73 29.25
CA ARG A 129 35.95 3.41 29.55
C ARG A 129 34.60 3.20 28.87
N GLU A 130 33.75 4.22 28.87
CA GLU A 130 32.47 4.19 28.15
C GLU A 130 32.67 4.00 26.65
N VAL A 131 33.58 4.77 26.06
CA VAL A 131 33.91 4.70 24.63
C VAL A 131 34.44 3.32 24.26
N LEU A 132 35.33 2.75 25.08
CA LEU A 132 35.88 1.39 24.86
C LEU A 132 34.84 0.27 25.08
N GLY A 133 33.74 0.54 25.80
CA GLY A 133 32.61 -0.38 25.91
C GLY A 133 31.77 -0.48 24.62
N ASN A 134 31.99 0.43 23.67
CA ASN A 134 31.31 0.48 22.37
C ASN A 134 32.29 0.10 21.23
N ILE A 135 31.79 0.09 19.98
CA ILE A 135 32.60 -0.20 18.78
C ILE A 135 33.77 0.78 18.72
N SER A 136 34.98 0.28 18.97
CA SER A 136 36.19 1.07 19.03
C SER A 136 37.39 0.30 18.47
N LYS A 137 38.32 1.02 17.85
CA LYS A 137 39.63 0.53 17.42
C LYS A 137 40.73 1.44 17.95
N PHE A 138 41.97 0.96 17.98
CA PHE A 138 43.11 1.76 18.42
C PHE A 138 43.90 2.34 17.25
N TYR A 139 44.62 3.45 17.48
CA TYR A 139 45.55 4.03 16.50
C TYR A 139 46.89 4.44 17.11
N GLU A 140 47.96 4.22 16.34
CA GLU A 140 49.34 4.66 16.60
C GLU A 140 49.80 5.73 15.61
N ASP A 141 49.22 5.73 14.41
CA ASP A 141 49.44 6.74 13.39
C ASP A 141 48.16 7.12 12.61
N THR A 142 48.32 8.04 11.65
CA THR A 142 47.19 8.51 10.83
C THR A 142 46.70 7.49 9.80
N LYS A 143 47.47 6.44 9.50
CA LYS A 143 47.05 5.36 8.59
C LYS A 143 46.05 4.46 9.28
N ASP A 144 46.23 4.17 10.56
CA ASP A 144 45.26 3.38 11.35
C ASP A 144 43.89 4.05 11.38
N ILE A 145 43.85 5.37 11.54
CA ILE A 145 42.61 6.16 11.46
C ILE A 145 41.98 6.02 10.08
N LYS A 146 42.76 6.23 9.01
CA LYS A 146 42.27 6.11 7.63
C LYS A 146 41.70 4.72 7.35
N LEU A 147 42.42 3.67 7.76
CA LEU A 147 42.00 2.29 7.59
C LEU A 147 40.69 2.01 8.36
N THR A 148 40.65 2.39 9.64
CA THR A 148 39.47 2.22 10.49
C THR A 148 38.23 2.91 9.91
N VAL A 149 38.39 4.14 9.40
CA VAL A 149 37.30 4.87 8.75
C VAL A 149 36.82 4.14 7.49
N MET A 150 37.74 3.73 6.63
CA MET A 150 37.39 3.02 5.39
C MET A 150 36.66 1.70 5.66
N GLU A 151 37.12 0.93 6.64
CA GLU A 151 36.47 -0.33 7.05
C GLU A 151 35.08 -0.08 7.64
N SER A 152 34.97 0.82 8.61
CA SER A 152 33.70 1.09 9.31
C SER A 152 32.64 1.62 8.35
N LEU A 153 33.01 2.55 7.47
CA LEU A 153 32.08 3.09 6.48
C LEU A 153 31.71 2.07 5.41
N LYS A 154 32.61 1.15 5.07
CA LYS A 154 32.28 0.06 4.14
C LYS A 154 31.23 -0.88 4.71
N GLU A 155 31.32 -1.20 6.00
CA GLU A 155 30.31 -1.98 6.70
C GLU A 155 28.96 -1.23 6.74
N TYR A 156 28.98 0.06 7.07
CA TYR A 156 27.78 0.89 7.16
C TYR A 156 27.12 1.20 5.81
N GLU A 157 27.85 1.10 4.69
CA GLU A 157 27.30 1.25 3.34
C GLU A 157 26.16 0.24 3.07
N PHE A 158 26.25 -0.96 3.66
CA PHE A 158 25.27 -2.03 3.52
C PHE A 158 24.14 -1.98 4.57
N ASP A 159 24.24 -1.14 5.59
CA ASP A 159 23.21 -0.99 6.62
C ASP A 159 21.98 -0.28 6.03
N LYS A 160 20.86 -0.99 5.94
CA LYS A 160 19.61 -0.47 5.38
C LYS A 160 18.91 0.55 6.29
N SER A 161 19.27 0.61 7.57
CA SER A 161 18.70 1.59 8.52
C SER A 161 19.25 3.01 8.32
N LEU A 162 20.45 3.14 7.74
CA LEU A 162 21.05 4.44 7.43
C LEU A 162 20.48 5.00 6.13
N VAL A 163 19.95 6.21 6.18
CA VAL A 163 19.28 6.86 5.04
C VAL A 163 20.32 7.31 4.00
N GLY A 164 21.25 8.17 4.40
CA GLY A 164 22.27 8.74 3.53
C GLY A 164 21.74 9.69 2.46
N TRP A 165 22.70 10.29 1.75
CA TRP A 165 22.47 11.23 0.65
C TRP A 165 22.44 10.51 -0.69
N ILE A 166 21.44 10.81 -1.51
CA ILE A 166 21.36 10.37 -2.90
C ILE A 166 21.44 11.58 -3.84
N LYS A 167 22.10 11.41 -4.98
CA LYS A 167 22.13 12.45 -6.01
C LYS A 167 20.70 12.69 -6.55
N SER A 168 20.34 13.96 -6.72
CA SER A 168 18.99 14.41 -7.13
C SER A 168 18.52 13.84 -8.47
N ASP A 169 19.41 13.44 -9.37
CA ASP A 169 19.05 12.82 -10.65
C ASP A 169 18.19 11.55 -10.45
N ASN A 170 18.32 10.89 -9.29
CA ASN A 170 17.46 9.76 -8.92
C ASN A 170 16.03 10.19 -8.51
N LEU A 171 15.82 11.43 -8.05
CA LEU A 171 14.51 11.92 -7.61
C LEU A 171 13.53 12.11 -8.77
N GLN A 172 14.02 12.54 -9.95
CA GLN A 172 13.19 12.69 -11.15
C GLN A 172 12.52 11.36 -11.54
N SER A 173 13.23 10.24 -11.36
CA SER A 173 12.66 8.91 -11.58
C SER A 173 11.59 8.57 -10.53
N MET A 174 11.74 9.03 -9.29
CA MET A 174 10.79 8.77 -8.21
C MET A 174 9.52 9.60 -8.36
N GLU A 175 9.61 10.89 -8.73
CA GLU A 175 8.44 11.72 -9.03
C GLU A 175 7.64 11.15 -10.20
N LYS A 176 8.32 10.70 -11.27
CA LYS A 176 7.67 10.04 -12.40
C LYS A 176 6.93 8.77 -11.97
N ILE A 177 7.58 7.92 -11.16
CA ILE A 177 6.97 6.69 -10.63
C ILE A 177 5.76 7.00 -9.73
N LEU A 178 5.83 8.05 -8.92
CA LEU A 178 4.72 8.48 -8.07
C LEU A 178 3.53 8.98 -8.90
N LEU A 179 3.80 9.75 -9.95
CA LEU A 179 2.77 10.21 -10.88
C LEU A 179 2.10 9.03 -11.62
N GLU A 180 2.90 8.11 -12.17
CA GLU A 180 2.40 6.90 -12.84
C GLU A 180 1.55 6.04 -11.88
N ASN A 181 1.97 5.86 -10.62
CA ASN A 181 1.19 5.13 -9.62
C ASN A 181 -0.15 5.81 -9.32
N ALA A 182 -0.18 7.14 -9.21
CA ALA A 182 -1.42 7.87 -8.98
C ALA A 182 -2.40 7.71 -10.15
N GLU A 183 -1.90 7.74 -11.38
CA GLU A 183 -2.69 7.50 -12.59
C GLU A 183 -3.22 6.06 -12.64
N LEU A 184 -2.38 5.07 -12.33
CA LEU A 184 -2.79 3.66 -12.28
C LEU A 184 -3.86 3.40 -11.21
N ILE A 185 -3.76 4.03 -10.04
CA ILE A 185 -4.78 3.92 -8.98
C ILE A 185 -6.12 4.48 -9.47
N LYS A 186 -6.10 5.63 -10.15
CA LYS A 186 -7.30 6.25 -10.71
C LYS A 186 -7.93 5.36 -11.78
N GLU A 187 -7.12 4.75 -12.64
CA GLU A 187 -7.60 3.85 -13.69
C GLU A 187 -8.16 2.55 -13.13
N ASN A 188 -7.50 1.95 -12.13
CA ASN A 188 -8.02 0.79 -11.42
C ASN A 188 -9.39 1.07 -10.78
N ALA A 189 -9.58 2.24 -10.15
CA ALA A 189 -10.87 2.64 -9.61
C ALA A 189 -11.93 2.84 -10.71
N ARG A 190 -11.55 3.34 -11.89
CA ARG A 190 -12.45 3.48 -13.05
C ARG A 190 -12.88 2.12 -13.57
N LEU A 191 -11.94 1.22 -13.83
CA LEU A 191 -12.17 -0.13 -14.34
C LEU A 191 -13.02 -0.96 -13.36
N ALA A 192 -12.77 -0.85 -12.05
CA ALA A 192 -13.58 -1.53 -11.04
C ALA A 192 -15.06 -1.13 -11.10
N ARG A 193 -15.35 0.17 -11.21
CA ARG A 193 -16.73 0.68 -11.36
C ARG A 193 -17.38 0.23 -12.67
N GLU A 194 -16.61 0.17 -13.75
CA GLU A 194 -17.09 -0.31 -15.04
C GLU A 194 -17.45 -1.80 -14.98
N CYS A 195 -16.60 -2.61 -14.35
CA CYS A 195 -16.87 -4.04 -14.11
C CYS A 195 -18.13 -4.24 -13.26
N GLU A 196 -18.32 -3.45 -12.21
CA GLU A 196 -19.53 -3.52 -11.37
C GLU A 196 -20.80 -3.22 -12.16
N LYS A 197 -20.78 -2.16 -12.99
CA LYS A 197 -21.91 -1.81 -13.86
C LYS A 197 -22.22 -2.91 -14.87
N LEU A 198 -21.20 -3.47 -15.52
CA LEU A 198 -21.36 -4.57 -16.46
C LEU A 198 -21.93 -5.81 -15.76
N ASN A 199 -21.44 -6.13 -14.55
CA ASN A 199 -21.94 -7.26 -13.77
C ASN A 199 -23.42 -7.08 -13.37
N LEU A 200 -23.81 -5.87 -12.94
CA LEU A 200 -25.21 -5.56 -12.67
C LEU A 200 -26.10 -5.72 -13.92
N ASN A 201 -25.62 -5.28 -15.09
CA ASN A 201 -26.34 -5.47 -16.35
C ASN A 201 -26.47 -6.95 -16.73
N VAL A 202 -25.43 -7.76 -16.51
CA VAL A 202 -25.49 -9.21 -16.72
C VAL A 202 -26.53 -9.83 -15.80
N ILE A 203 -26.48 -9.56 -14.49
CA ILE A 203 -27.43 -10.09 -13.51
C ILE A 203 -28.88 -9.71 -13.88
N GLN A 204 -29.14 -8.44 -14.21
CA GLN A 204 -30.49 -7.99 -14.60
C GLN A 204 -31.02 -8.69 -15.86
N ASN A 205 -30.14 -9.12 -16.76
CA ASN A 205 -30.50 -9.83 -17.98
C ASN A 205 -30.53 -11.36 -17.82
N THR A 206 -30.09 -11.91 -16.68
CA THR A 206 -30.06 -13.37 -16.46
C THR A 206 -31.17 -13.83 -15.52
N PHE A 207 -31.71 -12.95 -14.66
CA PHE A 207 -32.74 -13.33 -13.67
C PHE A 207 -34.12 -12.75 -13.99
N ILE A 208 -35.16 -13.59 -13.87
CA ILE A 208 -36.58 -13.24 -13.95
C ILE A 208 -37.29 -13.72 -12.69
N ASN A 209 -37.94 -12.81 -11.97
CA ASN A 209 -38.59 -13.08 -10.69
C ASN A 209 -37.66 -13.83 -9.68
N GLY A 210 -36.38 -13.45 -9.65
CA GLY A 210 -35.37 -14.06 -8.78
C GLY A 210 -34.88 -15.46 -9.19
N MET A 211 -35.35 -16.00 -10.32
CA MET A 211 -34.89 -17.27 -10.91
C MET A 211 -34.04 -17.01 -12.15
N GLN A 212 -33.06 -17.87 -12.44
CA GLN A 212 -32.32 -17.77 -13.70
C GLN A 212 -33.25 -18.02 -14.89
N TYR A 213 -33.06 -17.25 -15.96
CA TYR A 213 -33.85 -17.34 -17.18
C TYR A 213 -33.74 -18.75 -17.79
N GLU A 214 -32.53 -19.30 -17.90
CA GLU A 214 -32.29 -20.64 -18.46
C GLU A 214 -32.99 -21.74 -17.65
N ASP A 215 -32.99 -21.63 -16.32
CA ASP A 215 -33.67 -22.60 -15.46
C ASP A 215 -35.18 -22.52 -15.66
N MET A 216 -35.73 -21.30 -15.73
CA MET A 216 -37.16 -21.09 -15.98
C MET A 216 -37.56 -21.58 -17.37
N GLU A 217 -36.79 -21.26 -18.40
CA GLU A 217 -37.00 -21.72 -19.78
C GLU A 217 -37.01 -23.25 -19.85
N SER A 218 -36.01 -23.91 -19.24
CA SER A 218 -35.91 -25.37 -19.21
C SER A 218 -37.09 -26.01 -18.47
N VAL A 219 -37.50 -25.45 -17.33
CA VAL A 219 -38.62 -25.99 -16.55
C VAL A 219 -39.94 -25.86 -17.32
N LEU A 220 -40.20 -24.70 -17.92
CA LEU A 220 -41.42 -24.48 -18.71
C LEU A 220 -41.47 -25.38 -19.96
N GLU A 221 -40.32 -25.67 -20.57
CA GLU A 221 -40.25 -26.58 -21.72
C GLU A 221 -40.55 -28.03 -21.34
N ASN A 222 -40.16 -28.44 -20.13
CA ASN A 222 -40.39 -29.81 -19.64
C ASN A 222 -41.75 -29.99 -18.94
N MET A 223 -42.50 -28.92 -18.69
CA MET A 223 -43.86 -29.00 -18.14
C MET A 223 -44.87 -29.09 -19.27
N SER A 224 -45.54 -30.23 -19.44
CA SER A 224 -46.61 -30.37 -20.43
C SER A 224 -48.00 -30.05 -19.87
N ILE A 225 -48.89 -29.64 -20.77
CA ILE A 225 -50.33 -29.49 -20.53
C ILE A 225 -51.05 -30.28 -21.63
N LYS A 226 -52.04 -31.06 -21.22
CA LYS A 226 -52.92 -31.78 -22.14
C LYS A 226 -54.02 -30.85 -22.65
N LEU A 227 -54.18 -30.75 -23.98
CA LEU A 227 -55.25 -29.96 -24.57
C LEU A 227 -56.60 -30.71 -24.46
N PRO A 228 -57.68 -30.04 -24.04
CA PRO A 228 -59.01 -30.63 -24.03
C PRO A 228 -59.46 -31.05 -25.43
N LYS A 229 -60.23 -32.14 -25.50
CA LYS A 229 -60.74 -32.71 -26.75
C LYS A 229 -61.54 -31.73 -27.59
N GLU A 230 -62.15 -30.74 -26.95
CA GLU A 230 -62.91 -29.67 -27.59
C GLU A 230 -62.04 -28.74 -28.46
N PHE A 231 -60.73 -28.70 -28.21
CA PHE A 231 -59.78 -27.84 -28.93
C PHE A 231 -58.75 -28.64 -29.75
N ASP A 232 -58.53 -29.91 -29.39
CA ASP A 232 -57.64 -30.82 -30.10
C ASP A 232 -58.19 -32.26 -30.02
N GLU A 233 -58.61 -32.83 -31.15
CA GLU A 233 -59.23 -34.16 -31.20
C GLU A 233 -58.29 -35.27 -30.69
N ASP A 234 -56.98 -35.08 -30.86
CA ASP A 234 -55.93 -35.99 -30.42
C ASP A 234 -55.53 -35.78 -28.94
N GLU A 235 -56.10 -34.76 -28.29
CA GLU A 235 -55.77 -34.31 -26.94
C GLU A 235 -54.26 -34.25 -26.68
N SER A 236 -53.52 -33.64 -27.60
CA SER A 236 -52.06 -33.60 -27.60
C SER A 236 -51.52 -32.87 -26.37
N GLU A 237 -50.28 -33.21 -26.00
CA GLU A 237 -49.53 -32.48 -25.00
C GLU A 237 -48.69 -31.36 -25.65
N ILE A 238 -48.75 -30.17 -25.05
CA ILE A 238 -47.93 -29.02 -25.42
C ILE A 238 -47.12 -28.56 -24.21
N SER A 239 -45.85 -28.17 -24.42
CA SER A 239 -45.05 -27.58 -23.33
C SER A 239 -45.65 -26.25 -22.88
N LEU A 240 -45.51 -25.95 -21.60
CA LEU A 240 -45.97 -24.70 -21.00
C LEU A 240 -45.21 -23.51 -21.62
N LEU A 241 -43.95 -23.70 -22.01
CA LEU A 241 -43.17 -22.72 -22.76
C LEU A 241 -43.77 -22.44 -24.15
N ASN A 242 -44.06 -23.48 -24.93
CA ASN A 242 -44.65 -23.32 -26.25
C ASN A 242 -46.05 -22.69 -26.15
N PHE A 243 -46.87 -23.12 -25.20
CA PHE A 243 -48.18 -22.50 -24.95
C PHE A 243 -48.03 -21.01 -24.60
N PHE A 244 -47.15 -20.67 -23.66
CA PHE A 244 -46.97 -19.29 -23.19
C PHE A 244 -46.46 -18.36 -24.30
N THR A 245 -45.62 -18.87 -25.19
CA THR A 245 -45.05 -18.08 -26.30
C THR A 245 -46.02 -17.93 -27.46
N VAL A 246 -46.77 -18.98 -27.81
CA VAL A 246 -47.80 -18.93 -28.85
C VAL A 246 -48.99 -18.06 -28.44
N GLU A 247 -49.48 -18.21 -27.22
CA GLU A 247 -50.62 -17.42 -26.70
C GLU A 247 -50.18 -16.09 -26.06
N SER A 248 -48.95 -15.64 -26.31
CA SER A 248 -48.38 -14.44 -25.68
C SER A 248 -49.23 -13.18 -25.85
N ASP A 249 -49.83 -12.96 -27.03
CA ASP A 249 -50.70 -11.81 -27.28
C ASP A 249 -52.00 -11.88 -26.44
N THR A 250 -52.66 -13.05 -26.44
CA THR A 250 -53.87 -13.32 -25.64
C THR A 250 -53.59 -13.13 -24.14
N LEU A 251 -52.49 -13.68 -23.65
CA LEU A 251 -52.11 -13.65 -22.23
C LEU A 251 -51.62 -12.27 -21.78
N SER A 252 -50.96 -11.51 -22.66
CA SER A 252 -50.52 -10.14 -22.40
C SER A 252 -51.69 -9.16 -22.27
N ILE A 253 -52.73 -9.37 -23.08
CA ILE A 253 -54.01 -8.69 -22.88
C ILE A 253 -54.62 -9.21 -21.56
N GLY A 254 -54.80 -10.52 -21.44
CA GLY A 254 -55.25 -11.21 -20.23
C GLY A 254 -56.64 -11.84 -20.38
N VAL A 255 -56.83 -13.02 -19.80
CA VAL A 255 -58.03 -13.86 -19.88
C VAL A 255 -58.91 -13.72 -18.65
N THR A 256 -60.22 -13.97 -18.76
CA THR A 256 -61.17 -13.88 -17.64
C THR A 256 -61.92 -15.18 -17.39
N ASN A 257 -62.48 -15.36 -16.19
CA ASN A 257 -63.37 -16.50 -15.88
C ASN A 257 -64.86 -16.15 -15.98
N SER A 258 -65.21 -15.17 -16.82
CA SER A 258 -66.59 -14.75 -17.01
C SER A 258 -67.40 -15.79 -17.76
N ALA A 259 -68.44 -16.34 -17.14
CA ALA A 259 -69.33 -17.33 -17.77
C ALA A 259 -70.11 -16.79 -18.99
N THR A 260 -70.19 -15.47 -19.17
CA THR A 260 -70.92 -14.82 -20.27
C THR A 260 -70.03 -14.15 -21.31
N LEU A 261 -68.79 -13.80 -20.95
CA LEU A 261 -67.89 -13.03 -21.83
C LEU A 261 -66.70 -13.86 -22.32
N SER A 262 -66.31 -14.92 -21.61
CA SER A 262 -65.17 -15.74 -21.96
C SER A 262 -65.57 -16.84 -22.94
N LYS A 263 -64.68 -17.14 -23.89
CA LYS A 263 -64.77 -18.36 -24.71
C LYS A 263 -64.31 -19.57 -23.88
N ASP A 264 -64.75 -20.77 -24.25
CA ASP A 264 -64.36 -22.01 -23.55
C ASP A 264 -62.83 -22.16 -23.45
N PHE A 265 -62.10 -21.72 -24.48
CA PHE A 265 -60.63 -21.72 -24.48
C PHE A 265 -60.02 -20.75 -23.46
N GLU A 266 -60.62 -19.57 -23.26
CA GLU A 266 -60.16 -18.61 -22.24
C GLU A 266 -60.42 -19.13 -20.82
N ILE A 267 -61.54 -19.83 -20.62
CA ILE A 267 -61.86 -20.51 -19.35
C ILE A 267 -60.84 -21.61 -19.08
N PHE A 268 -60.47 -22.40 -20.10
CA PHE A 268 -59.42 -23.40 -20.00
C PHE A 268 -58.08 -22.77 -19.58
N ILE A 269 -57.66 -21.71 -20.26
CA ILE A 269 -56.43 -20.98 -19.90
C ILE A 269 -56.50 -20.51 -18.45
N PHE A 270 -57.60 -19.88 -18.06
CA PHE A 270 -57.76 -19.29 -16.74
C PHE A 270 -57.62 -20.31 -15.60
N TYR A 271 -58.20 -21.51 -15.74
CA TYR A 271 -58.22 -22.51 -14.67
C TYR A 271 -57.09 -23.54 -14.75
N HIS A 272 -56.54 -23.82 -15.94
CA HIS A 272 -55.62 -24.95 -16.13
C HIS A 272 -54.20 -24.54 -16.54
N VAL A 273 -54.03 -23.39 -17.20
CA VAL A 273 -52.73 -22.93 -17.71
C VAL A 273 -52.17 -21.82 -16.83
N ALA A 274 -52.93 -20.75 -16.67
CA ALA A 274 -52.49 -19.54 -15.97
C ALA A 274 -52.00 -19.81 -14.53
N PRO A 275 -52.63 -20.68 -13.71
CA PRO A 275 -52.12 -20.99 -12.38
C PRO A 275 -50.73 -21.63 -12.37
N LYS A 276 -50.34 -22.37 -13.42
CA LYS A 276 -48.99 -22.95 -13.54
C LYS A 276 -47.96 -21.85 -13.84
N LEU A 277 -48.28 -20.92 -14.74
CA LEU A 277 -47.42 -19.76 -15.05
C LEU A 277 -47.29 -18.78 -13.88
N MET A 278 -48.34 -18.64 -13.06
CA MET A 278 -48.31 -17.84 -11.83
C MET A 278 -47.28 -18.35 -10.80
N GLN A 279 -47.00 -19.66 -10.75
CA GLN A 279 -45.98 -20.22 -9.85
C GLN A 279 -44.58 -19.67 -10.14
N PHE A 280 -44.33 -19.27 -11.38
CA PHE A 280 -43.08 -18.65 -11.81
C PHE A 280 -43.12 -17.12 -11.77
N GLY A 281 -44.25 -16.52 -11.37
CA GLY A 281 -44.46 -15.07 -11.38
C GLY A 281 -44.65 -14.49 -12.78
N LEU A 282 -44.91 -15.32 -13.80
CA LEU A 282 -45.08 -14.88 -15.19
C LEU A 282 -46.49 -14.33 -15.45
N MET A 283 -47.46 -14.70 -14.62
CA MET A 283 -48.83 -14.21 -14.67
C MET A 283 -49.31 -13.73 -13.30
N GLU A 284 -50.28 -12.83 -13.30
CA GLU A 284 -50.89 -12.28 -12.08
C GLU A 284 -52.41 -12.21 -12.19
N LYS A 285 -53.09 -12.37 -11.04
CA LYS A 285 -54.51 -12.10 -10.90
C LYS A 285 -54.75 -10.60 -10.74
N VAL A 286 -55.64 -10.05 -11.56
CA VAL A 286 -56.09 -8.66 -11.50
C VAL A 286 -57.59 -8.64 -11.24
N LYS A 287 -58.00 -7.90 -10.22
CA LYS A 287 -59.43 -7.64 -9.95
C LYS A 287 -59.97 -6.65 -10.97
N VAL A 288 -61.09 -6.99 -11.60
CA VAL A 288 -61.81 -6.08 -12.48
C VAL A 288 -62.88 -5.38 -11.65
N ALA A 289 -62.84 -4.04 -11.60
CA ALA A 289 -63.75 -3.27 -10.77
C ALA A 289 -65.20 -3.38 -11.28
N GLY A 290 -66.13 -3.62 -10.37
CA GLY A 290 -67.58 -3.60 -10.67
C GLY A 290 -68.14 -4.89 -11.29
N VAL A 291 -67.36 -5.97 -11.37
CA VAL A 291 -67.80 -7.27 -11.91
C VAL A 291 -67.45 -8.43 -10.96
N GLN A 292 -68.15 -9.56 -11.11
CA GLN A 292 -67.94 -10.76 -10.28
C GLN A 292 -66.90 -11.75 -10.84
N TYR A 293 -66.27 -11.43 -11.97
CA TYR A 293 -65.23 -12.25 -12.57
C TYR A 293 -63.82 -11.67 -12.32
N GLU A 294 -62.82 -12.54 -12.34
CA GLU A 294 -61.40 -12.21 -12.21
C GLU A 294 -60.73 -12.21 -13.59
N ARG A 295 -59.61 -11.49 -13.70
CA ARG A 295 -58.73 -11.52 -14.89
C ARG A 295 -57.36 -12.05 -14.48
N ILE A 296 -56.74 -12.85 -15.34
CA ILE A 296 -55.32 -13.21 -15.22
C ILE A 296 -54.59 -12.71 -16.47
N GLN A 297 -53.49 -11.99 -16.26
CA GLN A 297 -52.68 -11.40 -17.33
C GLN A 297 -51.19 -11.64 -17.09
N THR A 298 -50.36 -11.46 -18.12
CA THR A 298 -48.90 -11.54 -18.01
C THR A 298 -48.34 -10.40 -17.14
N THR A 299 -47.40 -10.73 -16.25
CA THR A 299 -46.71 -9.72 -15.41
C THR A 299 -45.62 -8.98 -16.18
N LYS A 300 -45.02 -7.95 -15.58
CA LYS A 300 -43.80 -7.32 -16.12
C LYS A 300 -42.65 -8.32 -16.31
N ASP A 301 -42.50 -9.28 -15.40
CA ASP A 301 -41.46 -10.30 -15.50
C ASP A 301 -41.82 -11.37 -16.54
N GLY A 302 -43.11 -11.69 -16.71
CA GLY A 302 -43.60 -12.49 -17.85
C GLY A 302 -43.32 -11.85 -19.20
N LEU A 303 -43.52 -10.54 -19.33
CA LEU A 303 -43.19 -9.80 -20.56
C LEU A 303 -41.68 -9.76 -20.81
N LYS A 304 -40.85 -9.63 -19.77
CA LYS A 304 -39.39 -9.75 -19.90
C LYS A 304 -38.97 -11.14 -20.37
N PHE A 305 -39.59 -12.19 -19.83
CA PHE A 305 -39.32 -13.57 -20.22
C PHE A 305 -39.60 -13.76 -21.71
N LEU A 306 -40.79 -13.37 -22.17
CA LEU A 306 -41.19 -13.45 -23.58
C LEU A 306 -40.27 -12.62 -24.49
N GLY A 307 -39.88 -11.41 -24.06
CA GLY A 307 -38.94 -10.57 -24.79
C GLY A 307 -37.56 -11.20 -24.92
N GLN A 308 -37.04 -11.80 -23.85
CA GLN A 308 -35.75 -12.48 -23.86
C GLN A 308 -35.77 -13.76 -24.71
N TYR A 309 -36.86 -14.51 -24.67
CA TYR A 309 -37.11 -15.67 -25.54
C TYR A 309 -37.05 -15.29 -27.02
N GLU A 310 -37.73 -14.21 -27.42
CA GLU A 310 -37.71 -13.72 -28.81
C GLU A 310 -36.32 -13.26 -29.26
N ILE A 311 -35.56 -12.60 -28.37
CA ILE A 311 -34.17 -12.20 -28.65
C ILE A 311 -33.30 -13.45 -28.90
N ARG A 312 -33.37 -14.45 -28.01
CA ARG A 312 -32.57 -15.69 -28.12
C ARG A 312 -32.95 -16.47 -29.37
N LYS A 313 -34.24 -16.60 -29.68
CA LYS A 313 -34.74 -17.25 -30.90
C LYS A 313 -34.23 -16.59 -32.18
N LYS A 314 -34.11 -15.26 -32.21
CA LYS A 314 -33.56 -14.51 -33.36
C LYS A 314 -32.04 -14.50 -33.43
N GLN A 315 -31.35 -14.77 -32.31
CA GLN A 315 -29.88 -14.88 -32.25
C GLN A 315 -29.38 -16.30 -32.54
N GLN A 316 -30.24 -17.32 -32.49
CA GLN A 316 -29.88 -18.65 -32.95
C GLN A 316 -29.66 -18.65 -34.48
N PRO A 317 -28.53 -19.19 -34.99
CA PRO A 317 -28.30 -19.28 -36.42
C PRO A 317 -29.39 -20.15 -37.04
N LYS A 318 -30.05 -19.64 -38.09
CA LYS A 318 -30.93 -20.46 -38.93
C LYS A 318 -30.06 -21.54 -39.57
N VAL A 319 -30.21 -22.78 -39.12
CA VAL A 319 -29.60 -23.96 -39.75
C VAL A 319 -30.32 -24.27 -41.05
#